data_AF-A0A832LN28-F1
#
_entry.id   AF-A0A832LN28-F1
#
_cell.length_a   1.000
_cell.length_b   1.000
_cell.length_c   1.000
_cell.angle_alpha   90.00
_cell.angle_beta   90.00
_cell.angle_gamma   90.00
#
_symmetry.space_group_name_H-M   'P 1'
#
loop_
_entity.id
_entity.type
_entity.pdbx_description
1 polymer ?
#
loop_
_entity_poly.entity_id
_entity_poly.type
_entity_poly.pdbx_seq_one_letter_code
_entity_poly.pdbx_strand_id
1 'polypeptide(L)'
;MKEQRRGIILDKATELFARKDYYEVMMDDVAHLSKVAKGTLYNYFESKEELYNQIILNNLNNLLDSLKSSLQNELSIIESLYAYVSGVYQFLFSHKNFFRIYQKFIWKEDEEINPAIKLKSEELSSLLSDIIYKGKRENLLRDVDEDFAVRLIIGNIFSCVKRSIDNNFSEEQLNIEKENLFDFIIHSVYAGFDNSMIRPLKNKTIVLTRTVEQSAESAAAFTELGARVIIFPTLEIVPPANWKSFDEIVLDKNKIDFIIFTSAHTVTMFVQRLKELKKDFDFSQTKVVAIGSKTYQICSQNNISVNIVPEKFSGEGVVAALSKFNLKNKIVFIPRSAIGRAELPKGLEELGAIIKTVPVYNVSLPRKSVIEESLKQLKESKPDVYVFTSPSTFENFLTIMKIDNPANYFKGVDVAAIGPTTKSAIETRKVKVSIMPSEYTIKGLANKMIDYYRSKEK
;
A
#
# COMPACT_ATOMS: atom_id res chain seq x y z
N MET A 1 0.64 -43.97 46.36
CA MET A 1 -0.18 -43.09 47.23
C MET A 1 0.32 -41.63 47.27
N LYS A 2 1.61 -41.35 47.47
CA LYS A 2 2.16 -39.98 47.51
C LYS A 2 1.98 -39.22 46.18
N GLU A 3 2.38 -39.83 45.05
CA GLU A 3 2.22 -39.27 43.70
C GLU A 3 0.76 -38.96 43.34
N GLN A 4 -0.13 -39.92 43.61
CA GLN A 4 -1.57 -39.79 43.34
C GLN A 4 -2.18 -38.62 44.11
N ARG A 5 -1.75 -38.40 45.36
CA ARG A 5 -2.24 -37.30 46.20
C ARG A 5 -1.71 -35.95 45.74
N ARG A 6 -0.46 -35.91 45.26
CA ARG A 6 0.12 -34.73 44.61
C ARG A 6 -0.68 -34.34 43.36
N GLY A 7 -1.06 -35.31 42.52
CA GLY A 7 -1.91 -35.08 41.35
C GLY A 7 -3.26 -34.47 41.69
N ILE A 8 -3.97 -35.03 42.68
CA ILE A 8 -5.27 -34.50 43.14
C ILE A 8 -5.15 -33.05 43.63
N ILE A 9 -4.05 -32.70 44.31
CA ILE A 9 -3.79 -31.33 44.75
C ILE A 9 -3.62 -30.41 43.54
N LEU A 10 -2.79 -30.78 42.56
CA LEU A 10 -2.57 -29.99 41.35
C LEU A 10 -3.87 -29.79 40.55
N ASP A 11 -4.69 -30.82 40.40
CA ASP A 11 -5.94 -30.75 39.66
C ASP A 11 -6.92 -29.75 40.31
N LYS A 12 -7.08 -29.84 41.63
CA LYS A 12 -7.98 -28.95 42.39
C LYS A 12 -7.46 -27.52 42.47
N ALA A 13 -6.15 -27.35 42.62
CA ALA A 13 -5.52 -26.04 42.53
C ALA A 13 -5.71 -25.42 41.13
N THR A 14 -5.57 -26.21 40.06
CA THR A 14 -5.79 -25.78 38.67
C THR A 14 -7.23 -25.31 38.45
N GLU A 15 -8.23 -26.03 38.97
CA GLU A 15 -9.63 -25.59 38.93
C GLU A 15 -9.83 -24.23 39.62
N LEU A 16 -9.15 -24.00 40.75
CA LEU A 16 -9.29 -22.79 41.55
C LEU A 16 -8.60 -21.59 40.90
N PHE A 17 -7.33 -21.73 40.47
CA PHE A 17 -6.57 -20.68 39.78
C PHE A 17 -7.12 -20.33 38.40
N ALA A 18 -7.86 -21.23 37.75
CA ALA A 18 -8.54 -20.94 36.49
C ALA A 18 -9.77 -20.04 36.65
N ARG A 19 -10.36 -19.96 37.85
CA ARG A 19 -11.58 -19.20 38.15
C ARG A 19 -11.31 -17.88 38.88
N LYS A 20 -10.24 -17.85 39.67
CA LYS A 20 -9.86 -16.71 40.52
C LYS A 20 -8.53 -16.12 40.06
N ASP A 21 -8.23 -14.89 40.48
CA ASP A 21 -6.89 -14.34 40.30
C ASP A 21 -5.90 -14.89 41.33
N TYR A 22 -4.61 -14.85 41.00
CA TYR A 22 -3.55 -15.45 41.81
C TYR A 22 -3.61 -15.02 43.28
N TYR A 23 -3.88 -13.74 43.54
CA TYR A 23 -3.92 -13.18 44.89
C TYR A 23 -5.16 -13.62 45.70
N GLU A 24 -6.26 -13.97 45.03
CA GLU A 24 -7.51 -14.40 45.67
C GLU A 24 -7.49 -15.87 46.11
N VAL A 25 -6.55 -16.66 45.58
CA VAL A 25 -6.41 -18.07 45.93
C VAL A 25 -5.65 -18.21 47.26
N MET A 26 -6.25 -18.93 48.20
CA MET A 26 -5.66 -19.28 49.49
C MET A 26 -5.27 -20.76 49.51
N MET A 27 -4.14 -21.08 50.16
CA MET A 27 -3.70 -22.48 50.34
C MET A 27 -4.73 -23.31 51.13
N ASP A 28 -5.50 -22.68 52.01
CA ASP A 28 -6.54 -23.35 52.79
C ASP A 28 -7.71 -23.79 51.92
N ASP A 29 -8.09 -22.98 50.93
CA ASP A 29 -9.12 -23.33 49.93
C ASP A 29 -8.67 -24.55 49.12
N VAL A 30 -7.40 -24.59 48.70
CA VAL A 30 -6.83 -25.73 47.97
C VAL A 30 -6.86 -26.98 48.83
N ALA A 31 -6.39 -26.90 50.09
CA ALA A 31 -6.38 -28.03 51.01
C ALA A 31 -7.80 -28.59 51.23
N HIS A 32 -8.78 -27.71 51.44
CA HIS A 32 -10.18 -28.07 51.61
C HIS A 32 -10.74 -28.75 50.34
N LEU A 33 -10.54 -28.19 49.15
CA LEU A 33 -11.00 -28.76 47.88
C LEU A 33 -10.34 -30.10 47.56
N SER A 34 -9.08 -30.27 47.92
CA SER A 34 -8.32 -31.53 47.77
C SER A 34 -8.60 -32.56 48.85
N LYS A 35 -9.43 -32.24 49.86
CA LYS A 35 -9.72 -33.10 51.02
C LYS A 35 -8.44 -33.56 51.75
N VAL A 36 -7.52 -32.62 51.97
CA VAL A 36 -6.28 -32.85 52.74
C VAL A 36 -6.16 -31.82 53.87
N ALA A 37 -5.46 -32.18 54.95
CA ALA A 37 -5.14 -31.21 55.98
C ALA A 37 -4.16 -30.15 55.44
N LYS A 38 -4.24 -28.92 55.95
CA LYS A 38 -3.35 -27.81 55.57
C LYS A 38 -1.87 -28.20 55.68
N GLY A 39 -1.46 -28.79 56.81
CA GLY A 39 -0.08 -29.27 56.99
C GLY A 39 0.33 -30.33 55.96
N THR A 40 -0.61 -31.18 55.52
CA THR A 40 -0.35 -32.15 54.45
C THR A 40 -0.09 -31.47 53.11
N LEU A 41 -0.79 -30.39 52.77
CA LEU A 41 -0.56 -29.62 51.54
C LEU A 41 0.86 -29.04 51.51
N TYR A 42 1.31 -28.45 52.62
CA TYR A 42 2.66 -27.88 52.75
C TYR A 42 3.79 -28.93 52.69
N ASN A 43 3.48 -30.22 52.90
CA ASN A 43 4.45 -31.30 52.66
C ASN A 43 4.67 -31.61 51.17
N TYR A 44 3.80 -31.11 50.28
CA TYR A 44 3.93 -31.28 48.83
C TYR A 44 4.35 -30.00 48.10
N PHE A 45 3.95 -28.83 48.60
CA PHE A 45 4.26 -27.53 48.01
C PHE A 45 4.53 -26.53 49.14
N GLU A 46 5.75 -26.00 49.19
CA GLU A 46 6.23 -25.08 50.23
C GLU A 46 5.47 -23.75 50.22
N SER A 47 5.00 -23.32 49.04
CA SER A 47 4.30 -22.05 48.88
C SER A 47 3.20 -22.09 47.81
N LYS A 48 2.34 -21.06 47.83
CA LYS A 48 1.35 -20.82 46.77
C LYS A 48 2.00 -20.59 45.41
N GLU A 49 3.14 -19.90 45.41
CA GLU A 49 3.90 -19.62 44.20
C GLU A 49 4.48 -20.90 43.59
N GLU A 50 5.07 -21.76 44.43
CA GLU A 50 5.57 -23.06 43.98
C GLU A 50 4.44 -23.91 43.40
N LEU A 51 3.29 -23.99 44.08
CA LEU A 51 2.11 -24.71 43.58
C LEU A 51 1.65 -24.16 42.22
N TYR A 52 1.56 -22.84 42.08
CA TYR A 52 1.15 -22.17 40.83
C TYR A 52 2.14 -22.45 39.69
N ASN A 53 3.45 -22.32 39.95
CA ASN A 53 4.49 -22.58 38.96
C ASN A 53 4.51 -24.07 38.56
N GLN A 54 4.31 -24.99 39.50
CA GLN A 54 4.24 -26.43 39.22
C GLN A 54 3.05 -26.81 38.33
N ILE A 55 1.90 -26.14 38.46
CA ILE A 55 0.76 -26.33 37.54
C ILE A 55 1.19 -25.99 36.11
N ILE A 56 1.81 -24.83 35.90
CA ILE A 56 2.22 -24.37 34.56
C ILE A 56 3.31 -25.29 33.99
N LEU A 57 4.36 -25.55 34.76
CA LEU A 57 5.48 -26.39 34.35
C LEU A 57 5.05 -27.81 33.98
N ASN A 58 4.20 -28.44 34.79
CA ASN A 58 3.73 -29.80 34.53
C ASN A 58 2.95 -29.88 33.21
N ASN A 59 2.06 -28.93 32.96
CA ASN A 59 1.29 -28.89 31.72
C ASN A 59 2.16 -28.54 30.49
N LEU A 60 3.13 -27.64 30.61
CA LEU A 60 4.08 -27.35 29.53
C LEU A 60 4.96 -28.55 29.19
N ASN A 61 5.45 -29.29 30.20
CA ASN A 61 6.19 -30.52 29.96
C ASN A 61 5.34 -31.56 29.23
N ASN A 62 4.10 -31.79 29.69
CA ASN A 62 3.18 -32.72 29.02
C ASN A 62 2.89 -32.33 27.56
N LEU A 63 2.72 -31.03 27.29
CA LEU A 63 2.56 -30.52 25.93
C LEU A 63 3.82 -30.77 25.08
N LEU A 64 4.99 -30.41 25.59
CA LEU A 64 6.26 -30.62 24.91
C LEU A 64 6.52 -32.10 24.60
N ASP A 65 6.27 -32.98 25.55
CA ASP A 65 6.47 -34.43 25.37
C ASP A 65 5.51 -34.99 24.33
N SER A 66 4.24 -34.56 24.33
CA SER A 66 3.25 -34.91 23.32
C SER A 66 3.66 -34.44 21.91
N LEU A 67 4.11 -33.19 21.78
CA LEU A 67 4.57 -32.63 20.51
C LEU A 67 5.85 -33.29 20.00
N LYS A 68 6.84 -33.51 20.87
CA LYS A 68 8.07 -34.19 20.48
C LYS A 68 7.78 -35.60 19.98
N SER A 69 6.86 -36.31 20.65
CA SER A 69 6.45 -37.65 20.22
C SER A 69 5.72 -37.63 18.87
N SER A 70 4.86 -36.64 18.61
CA SER A 70 4.15 -36.54 17.33
C SER A 70 5.07 -36.13 16.17
N LEU A 71 6.07 -35.30 16.44
CA LEU A 71 7.06 -34.78 15.48
C LEU A 71 8.24 -35.73 15.21
N GLN A 72 8.36 -36.85 15.93
CA GLN A 72 9.43 -37.84 15.73
C GLN A 72 9.26 -38.72 14.48
N ASN A 73 8.06 -38.74 13.87
CA ASN A 73 7.82 -39.47 12.64
C ASN A 73 8.50 -38.75 11.45
N GLU A 74 8.84 -39.47 10.38
CA GLU A 74 9.37 -38.90 9.11
C GLU A 74 8.29 -38.09 8.37
N LEU A 75 7.78 -37.04 9.02
CA LEU A 75 6.79 -36.12 8.49
C LEU A 75 7.44 -35.16 7.51
N SER A 76 6.72 -34.80 6.45
CA SER A 76 7.05 -33.62 5.66
C SER A 76 6.98 -32.35 6.51
N ILE A 77 7.55 -31.26 6.01
CA ILE A 77 7.50 -29.95 6.69
C ILE A 77 6.05 -29.49 6.93
N ILE A 78 5.17 -29.70 5.95
CA ILE A 78 3.76 -29.28 6.05
C ILE A 78 3.02 -30.11 7.08
N GLU A 79 3.25 -31.43 7.10
CA GLU A 79 2.68 -32.32 8.11
C GLU A 79 3.23 -32.03 9.51
N SER A 80 4.51 -31.66 9.62
CA SER A 80 5.12 -31.23 10.90
C SER A 80 4.47 -29.95 11.41
N LEU A 81 4.24 -28.97 10.53
CA LEU A 81 3.55 -27.73 10.88
C LEU A 81 2.10 -28.01 11.31
N TYR A 82 1.39 -28.87 10.58
CA TYR A 82 0.03 -29.29 10.92
C TYR A 82 0.00 -29.99 12.29
N ALA A 83 0.89 -30.96 12.52
CA ALA A 83 0.98 -31.71 13.76
C ALA A 83 1.28 -30.78 14.96
N TYR A 84 2.17 -29.80 14.78
CA TYR A 84 2.44 -28.79 15.79
C TYR A 84 1.21 -27.93 16.09
N VAL A 85 0.62 -27.30 15.07
CA VAL A 85 -0.53 -26.38 15.22
C VAL A 85 -1.72 -27.10 15.85
N SER A 86 -2.10 -28.25 15.28
CA SER A 86 -3.22 -29.06 15.74
C SER A 86 -2.95 -29.65 17.13
N GLY A 87 -1.72 -30.07 17.43
CA GLY A 87 -1.32 -30.62 18.72
C GLY A 87 -1.42 -29.58 19.84
N VAL A 88 -0.87 -28.38 19.63
CA VAL A 88 -0.97 -27.27 20.59
C VAL A 88 -2.42 -26.86 20.80
N TYR A 89 -3.18 -26.66 19.70
CA TYR A 89 -4.60 -26.30 19.79
C TYR A 89 -5.39 -27.33 20.60
N GLN A 90 -5.26 -28.62 20.25
CA GLN A 90 -5.99 -29.71 20.88
C GLN A 90 -5.64 -29.82 22.37
N PHE A 91 -4.36 -29.71 22.71
CA PHE A 91 -3.91 -29.78 24.09
C PHE A 91 -4.49 -28.63 24.92
N LEU A 92 -4.35 -27.38 24.46
CA LEU A 92 -4.82 -26.22 25.20
C LEU A 92 -6.35 -26.22 25.36
N PHE A 93 -7.08 -26.63 24.32
CA PHE A 93 -8.54 -26.77 24.40
C PHE A 93 -8.96 -27.85 25.40
N SER A 94 -8.37 -29.05 25.31
CA SER A 94 -8.65 -30.16 26.24
C SER A 94 -8.28 -29.81 27.69
N HIS A 95 -7.33 -28.90 27.90
CA HIS A 95 -6.91 -28.42 29.21
C HIS A 95 -7.35 -26.95 29.45
N LYS A 96 -8.62 -26.62 29.21
CA LYS A 96 -9.16 -25.24 29.31
C LYS A 96 -8.83 -24.48 30.61
N ASN A 97 -8.74 -25.16 31.75
CA ASN A 97 -8.35 -24.51 33.02
C ASN A 97 -6.88 -24.11 33.00
N PHE A 98 -5.99 -24.97 32.49
CA PHE A 98 -4.59 -24.62 32.26
C PHE A 98 -4.49 -23.48 31.25
N PHE A 99 -5.22 -23.51 30.13
CA PHE A 99 -5.23 -22.41 29.15
C PHE A 99 -5.59 -21.06 29.79
N ARG A 100 -6.62 -21.02 30.65
CA ARG A 100 -7.02 -19.80 31.38
C ARG A 100 -5.92 -19.27 32.29
N ILE A 101 -5.17 -20.15 32.94
CA ILE A 101 -4.03 -19.79 33.78
C ILE A 101 -2.88 -19.28 32.91
N TYR A 102 -2.52 -20.03 31.87
CA TYR A 102 -1.39 -19.75 31.00
C TYR A 102 -1.59 -18.47 30.17
N GLN A 103 -2.83 -18.15 29.78
CA GLN A 103 -3.16 -16.90 29.10
C GLN A 103 -2.87 -15.67 29.96
N LYS A 104 -3.08 -15.74 31.29
CA LYS A 104 -2.73 -14.65 32.23
C LYS A 104 -1.21 -14.46 32.35
N PHE A 105 -0.44 -15.45 31.92
CA PHE A 105 1.00 -15.51 32.07
C PHE A 105 1.76 -15.07 30.80
N ILE A 106 1.30 -15.46 29.61
CA ILE A 106 2.00 -15.21 28.32
C ILE A 106 2.32 -13.73 28.04
N TRP A 107 1.54 -12.82 28.61
CA TRP A 107 1.67 -11.37 28.38
C TRP A 107 2.39 -10.63 29.51
N LYS A 108 2.99 -11.34 30.45
CA LYS A 108 3.80 -10.74 31.52
C LYS A 108 5.18 -10.32 31.00
N GLU A 109 5.75 -9.32 31.67
CA GLU A 109 7.13 -8.90 31.43
C GLU A 109 8.11 -10.00 31.87
N ASP A 110 9.23 -10.10 31.16
CA ASP A 110 10.24 -11.17 31.33
C ASP A 110 10.78 -11.30 32.76
N GLU A 111 10.87 -10.20 33.51
CA GLU A 111 11.40 -10.18 34.88
C GLU A 111 10.42 -10.79 35.91
N GLU A 112 9.14 -10.89 35.58
CA GLU A 112 8.10 -11.45 36.47
C GLU A 112 7.89 -12.95 36.29
N ILE A 113 8.61 -13.56 35.34
CA ILE A 113 8.42 -14.94 34.94
C ILE A 113 9.42 -15.86 35.65
N ASN A 114 8.92 -16.96 36.24
CA ASN A 114 9.78 -18.02 36.73
C ASN A 114 10.71 -18.55 35.60
N PRO A 115 12.04 -18.60 35.80
CA PRO A 115 12.99 -18.99 34.75
C PRO A 115 12.75 -20.37 34.15
N ALA A 116 12.27 -21.33 34.94
CA ALA A 116 11.98 -22.67 34.44
C ALA A 116 10.77 -22.66 33.49
N ILE A 117 9.79 -21.79 33.72
CA ILE A 117 8.63 -21.65 32.81
C ILE A 117 9.09 -20.98 31.51
N LYS A 118 9.89 -19.91 31.61
CA LYS A 118 10.46 -19.24 30.43
C LYS A 118 11.21 -20.21 29.53
N LEU A 119 12.10 -21.02 30.10
CA LEU A 119 12.86 -22.04 29.37
C LEU A 119 11.93 -23.01 28.62
N LYS A 120 10.82 -23.43 29.24
CA LYS A 120 9.86 -24.35 28.61
C LYS A 120 9.03 -23.69 27.52
N SER A 121 8.67 -22.42 27.67
CA SER A 121 8.01 -21.64 26.63
C SER A 121 8.93 -21.38 25.42
N GLU A 122 10.22 -21.14 25.67
CA GLU A 122 11.25 -21.02 24.64
C GLU A 122 11.45 -22.36 23.90
N GLU A 123 11.51 -23.48 24.63
CA GLU A 123 11.60 -24.82 24.05
C GLU A 123 10.42 -25.13 23.13
N LEU A 124 9.20 -24.75 23.53
CA LEU A 124 8.00 -24.90 22.69
C LEU A 124 8.11 -24.07 21.41
N SER A 125 8.55 -22.82 21.53
CA SER A 125 8.73 -21.91 20.40
C SER A 125 9.83 -22.40 19.45
N SER A 126 10.90 -23.01 19.98
CA SER A 126 12.01 -23.57 19.21
C SER A 126 11.56 -24.71 18.29
N LEU A 127 10.62 -25.57 18.74
CA LEU A 127 10.08 -26.64 17.89
C LEU A 127 9.43 -26.08 16.62
N LEU A 128 8.66 -25.00 16.74
CA LEU A 128 8.06 -24.33 15.59
C LEU A 128 9.11 -23.59 14.74
N SER A 129 10.06 -22.93 15.40
CA SER A 129 11.17 -22.24 14.72
C SER A 129 11.95 -23.21 13.83
N ASP A 130 12.24 -24.42 14.31
CA ASP A 130 12.93 -25.46 13.54
C ASP A 130 12.14 -25.90 12.30
N ILE A 131 10.81 -26.03 12.43
CA ILE A 131 9.92 -26.36 11.30
C ILE A 131 9.96 -25.24 10.25
N ILE A 132 9.87 -23.97 10.68
CA ILE A 132 9.87 -22.81 9.79
C ILE A 132 11.23 -22.69 9.09
N TYR A 133 12.33 -22.79 9.83
CA TYR A 133 13.69 -22.72 9.31
C TYR A 133 13.96 -23.81 8.25
N LYS A 134 13.60 -25.07 8.54
CA LYS A 134 13.73 -26.17 7.57
C LYS A 134 12.87 -25.92 6.32
N GLY A 135 11.63 -25.46 6.51
CA GLY A 135 10.72 -25.17 5.40
C GLY A 135 11.19 -24.03 4.49
N LYS A 136 11.82 -22.99 5.05
CA LYS A 136 12.48 -21.91 4.28
C LYS A 136 13.63 -22.46 3.45
N ARG A 137 14.51 -23.25 4.08
CA ARG A 137 15.67 -23.86 3.41
C ARG A 137 15.27 -24.78 2.25
N GLU A 138 14.14 -25.46 2.38
CA GLU A 138 13.60 -26.36 1.35
C GLU A 138 12.67 -25.67 0.34
N ASN A 139 12.52 -24.33 0.42
CA ASN A 139 11.62 -23.52 -0.42
C ASN A 139 10.13 -23.95 -0.37
N LEU A 140 9.70 -24.63 0.69
CA LEU A 140 8.29 -24.95 0.94
C LEU A 140 7.58 -23.81 1.67
N LEU A 141 8.30 -23.08 2.51
CA LEU A 141 7.83 -21.88 3.18
C LEU A 141 8.56 -20.66 2.63
N ARG A 142 7.85 -19.53 2.53
CA ARG A 142 8.38 -18.27 2.03
C ARG A 142 9.49 -17.74 2.93
N ASP A 143 10.36 -16.90 2.38
CA ASP A 143 11.38 -16.20 3.17
C ASP A 143 10.73 -15.15 4.08
N VAL A 144 10.35 -15.59 5.28
CA VAL A 144 9.74 -14.79 6.35
C VAL A 144 10.71 -14.70 7.52
N ASP A 145 10.64 -13.58 8.24
CA ASP A 145 11.29 -13.45 9.54
C ASP A 145 10.76 -14.52 10.50
N GLU A 146 11.67 -15.27 11.12
CA GLU A 146 11.34 -16.48 11.88
C GLU A 146 10.66 -16.16 13.21
N ASP A 147 11.19 -15.20 13.98
CA ASP A 147 10.59 -14.77 15.25
C ASP A 147 9.19 -14.20 15.02
N PHE A 148 9.03 -13.35 13.99
CA PHE A 148 7.73 -12.82 13.58
C PHE A 148 6.73 -13.94 13.26
N ALA A 149 7.12 -14.93 12.45
CA ALA A 149 6.24 -16.03 12.06
C ALA A 149 5.85 -16.90 13.26
N VAL A 150 6.81 -17.27 14.13
CA VAL A 150 6.56 -18.04 15.35
C VAL A 150 5.56 -17.33 16.26
N ARG A 151 5.78 -16.04 16.56
CA ARG A 151 4.89 -15.25 17.43
C ARG A 151 3.47 -15.16 16.87
N LEU A 152 3.31 -14.92 15.57
CA LEU A 152 1.99 -14.86 14.94
C LEU A 152 1.27 -16.21 14.93
N ILE A 153 1.97 -17.30 14.62
CA ILE A 153 1.37 -18.64 14.60
C ILE A 153 0.90 -19.02 16.01
N ILE A 154 1.73 -18.82 17.04
CA ILE A 154 1.32 -19.04 18.44
C ILE A 154 0.12 -18.15 18.78
N GLY A 155 0.17 -16.86 18.45
CA GLY A 155 -0.94 -15.92 18.68
C GLY A 155 -2.26 -16.35 18.02
N ASN A 156 -2.21 -16.88 16.79
CA ASN A 156 -3.37 -17.43 16.09
C ASN A 156 -3.94 -18.65 16.81
N ILE A 157 -3.08 -19.60 17.23
CA ILE A 157 -3.52 -20.77 18.00
C ILE A 157 -4.22 -20.34 19.29
N PHE A 158 -3.63 -19.42 20.05
CA PHE A 158 -4.21 -18.89 21.28
C PHE A 158 -5.56 -18.22 21.05
N SER A 159 -5.66 -17.39 20.02
CA SER A 159 -6.90 -16.71 19.64
C SER A 159 -8.01 -17.71 19.29
N CYS A 160 -7.69 -18.74 18.49
CA CYS A 160 -8.64 -19.78 18.12
C CYS A 160 -9.07 -20.63 19.34
N VAL A 161 -8.15 -21.05 20.20
CA VAL A 161 -8.50 -21.80 21.43
C VAL A 161 -9.42 -20.97 22.33
N LYS A 162 -9.10 -19.68 22.52
CA LYS A 162 -9.95 -18.76 23.28
C LYS A 162 -11.35 -18.70 22.70
N ARG A 163 -11.46 -18.49 21.38
CA ARG A 163 -12.73 -18.41 20.68
C ARG A 163 -13.55 -19.69 20.85
N SER A 164 -12.92 -20.85 20.72
CA SER A 164 -13.58 -22.15 20.89
C SER A 164 -14.09 -22.38 22.31
N ILE A 165 -13.33 -21.96 23.33
CA ILE A 165 -13.74 -22.04 24.74
C ILE A 165 -14.89 -21.07 25.02
N ASP A 166 -14.78 -19.81 24.60
CA ASP A 166 -15.77 -18.77 24.90
C ASP A 166 -17.13 -19.07 24.24
N ASN A 167 -17.13 -19.76 23.09
CA ASN A 167 -18.34 -20.14 22.36
C ASN A 167 -18.80 -21.59 22.62
N ASN A 168 -18.14 -22.34 23.52
CA ASN A 168 -18.45 -23.74 23.83
C ASN A 168 -18.62 -24.64 22.60
N PHE A 169 -17.62 -24.65 21.71
CA PHE A 169 -17.69 -25.42 20.46
C PHE A 169 -17.90 -26.93 20.69
N SER A 170 -18.75 -27.54 19.85
CA SER A 170 -18.92 -28.99 19.74
C SER A 170 -17.69 -29.65 19.11
N GLU A 171 -17.56 -30.97 19.22
CA GLU A 171 -16.45 -31.72 18.61
C GLU A 171 -16.33 -31.49 17.10
N GLU A 172 -17.48 -31.42 16.41
CA GLU A 172 -17.54 -31.09 14.97
C GLU A 172 -17.01 -29.68 14.70
N GLN A 173 -17.45 -28.68 15.48
CA GLN A 173 -16.98 -27.30 15.34
C GLN A 173 -15.48 -27.17 15.65
N LEU A 174 -14.95 -27.95 16.59
CA LEU A 174 -13.52 -27.97 16.89
C LEU A 174 -12.69 -28.53 15.75
N ASN A 175 -13.17 -29.54 15.04
CA ASN A 175 -12.49 -30.08 13.87
C ASN A 175 -12.47 -29.05 12.74
N ILE A 176 -13.60 -28.39 12.47
CA ILE A 176 -13.67 -27.29 11.49
C ILE A 176 -12.73 -26.13 11.88
N GLU A 177 -12.70 -25.76 13.17
CA GLU A 177 -11.83 -24.69 13.66
C GLU A 177 -10.34 -24.99 13.44
N LYS A 178 -9.91 -26.22 13.74
CA LYS A 178 -8.53 -26.66 13.54
C LYS A 178 -8.11 -26.57 12.08
N GLU A 179 -8.96 -27.06 11.17
CA GLU A 179 -8.68 -27.00 9.73
C GLU A 179 -8.61 -25.54 9.25
N ASN A 180 -9.56 -24.69 9.65
CA ASN A 180 -9.54 -23.27 9.29
C ASN A 180 -8.31 -22.54 9.84
N LEU A 181 -7.90 -22.85 11.08
CA LEU A 181 -6.69 -22.30 11.69
C LEU A 181 -5.46 -22.71 10.91
N PHE A 182 -5.32 -23.99 10.59
CA PHE A 182 -4.18 -24.47 9.82
C PHE A 182 -4.17 -23.89 8.41
N ASP A 183 -5.31 -23.86 7.73
CA ASP A 183 -5.47 -23.26 6.40
C ASP A 183 -5.01 -21.79 6.39
N PHE A 184 -5.47 -20.99 7.36
CA PHE A 184 -5.03 -19.61 7.51
C PHE A 184 -3.52 -19.48 7.74
N ILE A 185 -2.96 -20.32 8.62
CA ILE A 185 -1.53 -20.33 8.92
C ILE A 185 -0.73 -20.72 7.67
N ILE A 186 -1.09 -21.80 6.98
CA ILE A 186 -0.30 -22.26 5.84
C ILE A 186 -0.33 -21.24 4.71
N HIS A 187 -1.46 -20.60 4.43
CA HIS A 187 -1.55 -19.49 3.47
C HIS A 187 -0.66 -18.30 3.87
N SER A 188 -0.43 -18.11 5.17
CA SER A 188 0.44 -17.06 5.66
C SER A 188 1.93 -17.37 5.53
N VAL A 189 2.36 -18.63 5.37
CA VAL A 189 3.79 -18.99 5.32
C VAL A 189 4.21 -19.79 4.10
N TYR A 190 3.28 -20.34 3.32
CA TYR A 190 3.58 -21.19 2.17
C TYR A 190 4.25 -20.41 1.04
N ALA A 191 5.32 -20.99 0.47
CA ALA A 191 6.09 -20.35 -0.60
C ALA A 191 5.31 -20.21 -1.92
N GLY A 192 4.32 -21.08 -2.16
CA GLY A 192 3.52 -21.06 -3.38
C GLY A 192 2.58 -19.85 -3.53
N PHE A 193 2.42 -19.02 -2.49
CA PHE A 193 1.71 -17.75 -2.61
C PHE A 193 2.64 -16.65 -3.12
N ASP A 194 2.63 -16.44 -4.43
CA ASP A 194 3.34 -15.32 -5.06
C ASP A 194 2.59 -13.99 -4.83
N ASN A 195 2.97 -13.26 -3.79
CA ASN A 195 2.47 -11.90 -3.54
C ASN A 195 2.78 -10.91 -4.68
N SER A 196 3.71 -11.22 -5.59
CA SER A 196 3.98 -10.43 -6.79
C SER A 196 2.80 -10.41 -7.76
N MET A 197 1.83 -11.32 -7.62
CA MET A 197 0.59 -11.30 -8.38
C MET A 197 -0.36 -10.18 -7.94
N ILE A 198 -0.35 -9.80 -6.65
CA ILE A 198 -1.26 -8.80 -6.07
C ILE A 198 -0.58 -7.43 -5.97
N ARG A 199 0.70 -7.39 -5.57
CA ARG A 199 1.51 -6.16 -5.45
C ARG A 199 2.87 -6.32 -6.14
N PRO A 200 2.89 -6.34 -7.49
CA PRO A 200 4.09 -6.64 -8.28
C PRO A 200 5.23 -5.62 -8.14
N LEU A 201 4.93 -4.42 -7.65
CA LEU A 201 5.93 -3.36 -7.44
C LEU A 201 6.20 -3.12 -5.94
N LYS A 202 5.85 -4.09 -5.07
CA LYS A 202 6.16 -4.03 -3.65
C LYS A 202 7.66 -3.76 -3.44
N ASN A 203 7.96 -2.91 -2.46
CA ASN A 203 9.32 -2.48 -2.09
C ASN A 203 10.06 -1.67 -3.17
N LYS A 204 9.42 -1.30 -4.29
CA LYS A 204 10.02 -0.39 -5.27
C LYS A 204 9.70 1.06 -4.93
N THR A 205 10.73 1.90 -4.93
CA THR A 205 10.62 3.36 -4.88
C THR A 205 10.65 3.93 -6.29
N ILE A 206 9.57 4.60 -6.69
CA ILE A 206 9.40 5.22 -8.00
C ILE A 206 9.38 6.73 -7.86
N VAL A 207 10.25 7.43 -8.60
CA VAL A 207 10.22 8.89 -8.71
C VAL A 207 9.47 9.27 -9.97
N LEU A 208 8.37 10.01 -9.83
CA LEU A 208 7.53 10.44 -10.96
C LEU A 208 7.64 11.94 -11.18
N THR A 209 8.11 12.34 -12.37
CA THR A 209 8.50 13.73 -12.62
C THR A 209 7.46 14.61 -13.36
N ARG A 210 6.17 14.53 -13.00
CA ARG A 210 5.06 15.27 -13.66
C ARG A 210 4.63 16.54 -12.89
N THR A 211 3.72 17.36 -13.42
CA THR A 211 3.11 18.45 -12.64
C THR A 211 2.33 17.89 -11.44
N VAL A 212 2.15 18.70 -10.39
CA VAL A 212 1.44 18.30 -9.16
C VAL A 212 0.05 17.74 -9.47
N GLU A 213 -0.72 18.41 -10.33
CA GLU A 213 -2.11 18.06 -10.65
C GLU A 213 -2.23 16.75 -11.44
N GLN A 214 -1.19 16.40 -12.22
CA GLN A 214 -1.16 15.17 -13.01
C GLN A 214 -0.56 13.99 -12.24
N SER A 215 0.05 14.27 -11.08
CA SER A 215 0.82 13.29 -10.33
C SER A 215 -0.05 12.41 -9.42
N ALA A 216 -1.20 12.87 -8.93
CA ALA A 216 -2.06 12.06 -8.06
C ALA A 216 -2.62 10.82 -8.79
N GLU A 217 -3.26 11.03 -9.95
CA GLU A 217 -3.80 9.95 -10.80
C GLU A 217 -2.68 9.00 -11.27
N SER A 218 -1.53 9.56 -11.64
CA SER A 218 -0.38 8.77 -12.11
C SER A 218 0.29 7.98 -10.98
N ALA A 219 0.35 8.54 -9.77
CA ALA A 219 0.92 7.88 -8.60
C ALA A 219 0.03 6.71 -8.14
N ALA A 220 -1.30 6.88 -8.18
CA ALA A 220 -2.24 5.83 -7.82
C ALA A 220 -1.98 4.53 -8.60
N ALA A 221 -1.73 4.63 -9.92
CA ALA A 221 -1.43 3.48 -10.77
C ALA A 221 -0.22 2.65 -10.33
N PHE A 222 0.75 3.24 -9.62
CA PHE A 222 1.92 2.53 -9.09
C PHE A 222 1.74 2.15 -7.61
N THR A 223 1.11 3.01 -6.81
CA THR A 223 0.83 2.75 -5.38
C THR A 223 -0.10 1.55 -5.21
N GLU A 224 -1.11 1.40 -6.06
CA GLU A 224 -2.00 0.23 -6.09
C GLU A 224 -1.23 -1.08 -6.33
N LEU A 225 -0.15 -1.02 -7.10
CA LEU A 225 0.76 -2.14 -7.38
C LEU A 225 1.78 -2.37 -6.24
N GLY A 226 1.71 -1.61 -5.15
CA GLY A 226 2.55 -1.74 -3.97
C GLY A 226 3.83 -0.89 -3.98
N ALA A 227 4.03 -0.03 -4.98
CA ALA A 227 5.19 0.84 -5.04
C ALA A 227 5.07 2.02 -4.06
N ARG A 228 6.20 2.50 -3.55
CA ARG A 228 6.31 3.81 -2.90
C ARG A 228 6.59 4.86 -3.96
N VAL A 229 5.69 5.81 -4.16
CA VAL A 229 5.83 6.85 -5.19
C VAL A 229 6.27 8.17 -4.57
N ILE A 230 7.39 8.71 -5.05
CA ILE A 230 7.83 10.07 -4.77
C ILE A 230 7.41 10.93 -5.95
N ILE A 231 6.44 11.81 -5.71
CA ILE A 231 6.04 12.82 -6.69
C ILE A 231 7.10 13.92 -6.68
N PHE A 232 7.76 14.14 -7.82
CA PHE A 232 8.78 15.18 -7.98
C PHE A 232 8.37 16.15 -9.09
N PRO A 233 7.66 17.23 -8.77
CA PRO A 233 7.25 18.19 -9.78
C PRO A 233 8.44 18.79 -10.53
N THR A 234 8.37 18.80 -11.86
CA THR A 234 9.40 19.42 -12.72
C THR A 234 8.84 20.56 -13.57
N LEU A 235 7.53 20.77 -13.49
CA LEU A 235 6.77 21.77 -14.22
C LEU A 235 5.68 22.31 -13.29
N GLU A 236 5.48 23.62 -13.30
CA GLU A 236 4.39 24.29 -12.61
C GLU A 236 3.58 25.09 -13.63
N ILE A 237 2.25 25.00 -13.54
CA ILE A 237 1.34 25.81 -14.34
C ILE A 237 1.11 27.11 -13.58
N VAL A 238 1.57 28.22 -14.14
CA VAL A 238 1.48 29.54 -13.52
C VAL A 238 0.59 30.47 -14.33
N PRO A 239 -0.02 31.50 -13.72
CA PRO A 239 -0.71 32.55 -14.46
C PRO A 239 0.19 33.21 -15.53
N PRO A 240 -0.39 33.79 -16.60
CA PRO A 240 0.36 34.55 -17.58
C PRO A 240 0.96 35.80 -16.93
N ALA A 241 2.02 36.34 -17.53
CA ALA A 241 2.65 37.57 -17.03
C ALA A 241 1.70 38.78 -17.04
N ASN A 242 0.69 38.77 -17.91
CA ASN A 242 -0.29 39.83 -18.01
C ASN A 242 -1.66 39.26 -18.43
N TRP A 243 -2.72 39.69 -17.75
CA TRP A 243 -4.11 39.32 -18.03
C TRP A 243 -4.87 40.34 -18.89
N LYS A 244 -4.29 41.51 -19.19
CA LYS A 244 -4.98 42.63 -19.85
C LYS A 244 -5.78 42.21 -21.09
N SER A 245 -5.16 41.48 -22.02
CA SER A 245 -5.84 41.03 -23.25
C SER A 245 -6.96 40.01 -22.99
N PHE A 246 -6.84 39.23 -21.92
CA PHE A 246 -7.89 38.31 -21.50
C PHE A 246 -9.07 39.09 -20.92
N ASP A 247 -8.77 39.96 -19.94
CA ASP A 247 -9.74 40.79 -19.24
C ASP A 247 -10.52 41.67 -20.23
N GLU A 248 -9.83 42.30 -21.19
CA GLU A 248 -10.46 43.07 -22.26
C GLU A 248 -11.47 42.24 -23.05
N ILE A 249 -11.14 40.99 -23.41
CA ILE A 249 -12.05 40.14 -24.19
C ILE A 249 -13.26 39.68 -23.38
N VAL A 250 -13.07 39.30 -22.11
CA VAL A 250 -14.16 38.76 -21.29
C VAL A 250 -15.05 39.83 -20.66
N LEU A 251 -14.55 41.07 -20.54
CA LEU A 251 -15.32 42.23 -20.07
C LEU A 251 -16.04 42.97 -21.20
N ASP A 252 -15.55 42.84 -22.42
CA ASP A 252 -16.19 43.38 -23.62
C ASP A 252 -17.54 42.69 -23.87
N LYS A 253 -18.55 43.47 -24.24
CA LYS A 253 -19.89 42.97 -24.59
C LYS A 253 -19.96 42.46 -26.03
N ASN A 254 -18.87 42.56 -26.79
CA ASN A 254 -18.80 42.05 -28.13
C ASN A 254 -19.06 40.54 -28.17
N LYS A 255 -19.86 40.13 -29.14
CA LYS A 255 -20.25 38.74 -29.31
C LYS A 255 -19.03 37.86 -29.59
N ILE A 256 -18.93 36.74 -28.87
CA ILE A 256 -18.01 35.63 -29.19
C ILE A 256 -18.88 34.48 -29.71
N ASP A 257 -18.67 34.05 -30.96
CA ASP A 257 -19.47 32.98 -31.55
C ASP A 257 -18.99 31.60 -31.10
N PHE A 258 -17.67 31.43 -30.91
CA PHE A 258 -17.06 30.18 -30.46
C PHE A 258 -15.96 30.44 -29.43
N ILE A 259 -15.84 29.55 -28.44
CA ILE A 259 -14.70 29.48 -27.53
C ILE A 259 -14.09 28.08 -27.55
N ILE A 260 -12.77 28.00 -27.68
CA ILE A 260 -12.05 26.73 -27.82
C ILE A 260 -11.12 26.53 -26.63
N PHE A 261 -11.47 25.58 -25.76
CA PHE A 261 -10.61 25.16 -24.67
C PHE A 261 -9.66 24.07 -25.14
N THR A 262 -8.40 24.46 -25.27
CA THR A 262 -7.30 23.60 -25.76
C THR A 262 -6.77 22.62 -24.71
N SER A 263 -7.01 22.86 -23.42
CA SER A 263 -6.56 22.00 -22.34
C SER A 263 -7.41 22.21 -21.07
N ALA A 264 -7.42 21.21 -20.18
CA ALA A 264 -8.01 21.34 -18.84
C ALA A 264 -7.48 22.54 -18.06
N HIS A 265 -6.16 22.80 -18.13
CA HIS A 265 -5.53 23.96 -17.47
C HIS A 265 -6.07 25.29 -17.99
N THR A 266 -6.38 25.39 -19.28
CA THR A 266 -7.02 26.56 -19.87
C THR A 266 -8.36 26.85 -19.20
N VAL A 267 -9.19 25.82 -19.00
CA VAL A 267 -10.51 25.95 -18.37
C VAL A 267 -10.36 26.40 -16.91
N THR A 268 -9.47 25.75 -16.16
CA THR A 268 -9.20 26.10 -14.75
C THR A 268 -8.77 27.56 -14.60
N MET A 269 -7.82 28.01 -15.42
CA MET A 269 -7.30 29.39 -15.38
C MET A 269 -8.33 30.41 -15.86
N PHE A 270 -9.12 30.08 -16.89
CA PHE A 270 -10.24 30.89 -17.35
C PHE A 270 -11.26 31.14 -16.23
N VAL A 271 -11.71 30.06 -15.57
CA VAL A 271 -12.70 30.15 -14.48
C VAL A 271 -12.12 30.85 -13.26
N GLN A 272 -10.87 30.55 -12.90
CA GLN A 272 -10.19 31.22 -11.80
C GLN A 272 -10.13 32.74 -12.03
N ARG A 273 -9.71 33.17 -13.23
CA ARG A 273 -9.62 34.60 -13.54
C ARG A 273 -10.98 35.30 -13.51
N LEU A 274 -12.03 34.67 -14.03
CA LEU A 274 -13.39 35.22 -13.95
C LEU A 274 -13.86 35.41 -12.49
N LYS A 275 -13.56 34.45 -11.61
CA LYS A 275 -13.84 34.57 -10.16
C LYS A 275 -13.07 35.73 -9.53
N GLU A 276 -11.79 35.91 -9.86
CA GLU A 276 -10.97 37.04 -9.40
C GLU A 276 -11.54 38.39 -9.86
N LEU A 277 -12.07 38.45 -11.09
CA LEU A 277 -12.75 39.64 -11.63
C LEU A 277 -14.16 39.85 -11.06
N LYS A 278 -14.72 38.87 -10.32
CA LYS A 278 -16.12 38.83 -9.86
C LYS A 278 -17.10 39.02 -11.03
N LYS A 279 -16.84 38.31 -12.13
CA LYS A 279 -17.65 38.35 -13.35
C LYS A 279 -18.01 36.94 -13.80
N ASP A 280 -19.19 36.82 -14.39
CA ASP A 280 -19.60 35.63 -15.11
C ASP A 280 -19.46 35.86 -16.61
N PHE A 281 -19.10 34.81 -17.33
CA PHE A 281 -19.07 34.82 -18.79
C PHE A 281 -20.37 34.23 -19.33
N ASP A 282 -21.07 34.97 -20.17
CA ASP A 282 -22.32 34.52 -20.77
C ASP A 282 -22.05 33.57 -21.95
N PHE A 283 -22.32 32.28 -21.74
CA PHE A 283 -22.19 31.25 -22.77
C PHE A 283 -23.46 31.07 -23.62
N SER A 284 -24.56 31.80 -23.36
CA SER A 284 -25.87 31.57 -24.01
C SER A 284 -25.84 31.69 -25.54
N GLN A 285 -24.96 32.55 -26.07
CA GLN A 285 -24.78 32.79 -27.51
C GLN A 285 -23.41 32.30 -28.02
N THR A 286 -22.66 31.56 -27.20
CA THR A 286 -21.29 31.11 -27.48
C THR A 286 -21.25 29.59 -27.61
N LYS A 287 -20.71 29.05 -28.71
CA LYS A 287 -20.46 27.60 -28.84
C LYS A 287 -19.13 27.22 -28.21
N VAL A 288 -19.17 26.38 -27.18
CA VAL A 288 -17.99 25.89 -26.46
C VAL A 288 -17.45 24.62 -27.11
N VAL A 289 -16.16 24.60 -27.40
CA VAL A 289 -15.42 23.45 -27.91
C VAL A 289 -14.41 22.99 -26.86
N ALA A 290 -14.45 21.72 -26.49
CA ALA A 290 -13.43 21.10 -25.64
C ALA A 290 -12.67 20.04 -26.45
N ILE A 291 -11.36 20.20 -26.63
CA ILE A 291 -10.58 19.35 -27.55
C ILE A 291 -10.50 17.89 -27.09
N GLY A 292 -10.47 17.62 -25.79
CA GLY A 292 -10.29 16.26 -25.28
C GLY A 292 -11.15 15.98 -24.05
N SER A 293 -11.29 14.70 -23.72
CA SER A 293 -12.19 14.22 -22.67
C SER A 293 -11.92 14.84 -21.29
N LYS A 294 -10.64 15.02 -20.92
CA LYS A 294 -10.28 15.67 -19.64
C LYS A 294 -10.69 17.15 -19.63
N THR A 295 -10.53 17.85 -20.74
CA THR A 295 -10.98 19.25 -20.89
C THR A 295 -12.50 19.34 -20.77
N TYR A 296 -13.23 18.43 -21.42
CA TYR A 296 -14.68 18.33 -21.30
C TYR A 296 -15.13 18.13 -19.84
N GLN A 297 -14.50 17.19 -19.13
CA GLN A 297 -14.81 16.92 -17.71
C GLN A 297 -14.63 18.16 -16.84
N ILE A 298 -13.53 18.90 -16.99
CA ILE A 298 -13.29 20.12 -16.23
C ILE A 298 -14.31 21.22 -16.59
N CYS A 299 -14.71 21.34 -17.86
CA CYS A 299 -15.82 22.24 -18.24
C CYS A 299 -17.11 21.88 -17.49
N SER A 300 -17.52 20.60 -17.51
CA SER A 300 -18.73 20.14 -16.83
C SER A 300 -18.68 20.38 -15.31
N GLN A 301 -17.54 20.12 -14.65
CA GLN A 301 -17.35 20.38 -13.23
C GLN A 301 -17.48 21.87 -12.86
N ASN A 302 -17.23 22.77 -13.81
CA ASN A 302 -17.37 24.22 -13.64
C ASN A 302 -18.67 24.76 -14.26
N ASN A 303 -19.66 23.89 -14.51
CA ASN A 303 -20.95 24.25 -15.10
C ASN A 303 -20.87 24.93 -16.48
N ILE A 304 -19.83 24.61 -17.26
CA ILE A 304 -19.68 25.07 -18.64
C ILE A 304 -20.19 23.98 -19.58
N SER A 305 -21.32 24.25 -20.25
CA SER A 305 -21.90 23.34 -21.25
C SER A 305 -21.06 23.30 -22.52
N VAL A 306 -20.47 22.14 -22.83
CA VAL A 306 -19.69 21.94 -24.06
C VAL A 306 -20.61 21.53 -25.20
N ASN A 307 -20.51 22.23 -26.34
CA ASN A 307 -21.33 21.96 -27.52
C ASN A 307 -20.65 21.02 -28.52
N ILE A 308 -19.31 21.04 -28.57
CA ILE A 308 -18.53 20.32 -29.59
C ILE A 308 -17.31 19.67 -28.94
N VAL A 309 -17.12 18.38 -29.22
CA VAL A 309 -15.89 17.64 -28.94
C VAL A 309 -15.43 17.04 -30.27
N PRO A 310 -14.20 17.31 -30.74
CA PRO A 310 -13.73 16.79 -32.02
C PRO A 310 -13.45 15.28 -31.95
N GLU A 311 -13.63 14.57 -33.06
CA GLU A 311 -13.31 13.12 -33.16
C GLU A 311 -11.81 12.86 -32.95
N LYS A 312 -10.96 13.75 -33.46
CA LYS A 312 -9.51 13.75 -33.21
C LYS A 312 -9.16 14.85 -32.20
N PHE A 313 -8.52 14.49 -31.10
CA PHE A 313 -8.13 15.43 -30.03
C PHE A 313 -6.89 16.26 -30.40
N SER A 314 -6.92 16.93 -31.55
CA SER A 314 -5.84 17.76 -32.10
C SER A 314 -6.37 19.07 -32.69
N GLY A 315 -5.47 19.99 -33.03
CA GLY A 315 -5.84 21.25 -33.69
C GLY A 315 -6.53 21.01 -35.02
N GLU A 316 -6.02 20.08 -35.82
CA GLU A 316 -6.61 19.66 -37.11
C GLU A 316 -7.99 19.03 -36.91
N GLY A 317 -8.17 18.24 -35.85
CA GLY A 317 -9.46 17.67 -35.50
C GLY A 317 -10.52 18.72 -35.18
N VAL A 318 -10.13 19.81 -34.51
CA VAL A 318 -11.02 20.95 -34.27
C VAL A 318 -11.37 21.67 -35.56
N VAL A 319 -10.40 21.93 -36.44
CA VAL A 319 -10.65 22.55 -37.76
C VAL A 319 -11.64 21.71 -38.56
N ALA A 320 -11.46 20.39 -38.58
CA ALA A 320 -12.38 19.46 -39.25
C ALA A 320 -13.77 19.41 -38.59
N ALA A 321 -13.87 19.54 -37.27
CA ALA A 321 -15.15 19.61 -36.58
C ALA A 321 -15.88 20.93 -36.88
N LEU A 322 -15.15 22.04 -36.96
CA LEU A 322 -15.70 23.38 -37.18
C LEU A 322 -15.95 23.71 -38.65
N SER A 323 -15.35 23.00 -39.61
CA SER A 323 -15.62 23.18 -41.05
C SER A 323 -17.07 22.88 -41.45
N LYS A 324 -17.81 22.15 -40.61
CA LYS A 324 -19.25 21.90 -40.75
C LYS A 324 -20.12 23.14 -40.46
N PHE A 325 -19.53 24.22 -39.96
CA PHE A 325 -20.21 25.48 -39.65
C PHE A 325 -19.75 26.59 -40.59
N ASN A 326 -20.62 27.59 -40.81
CA ASN A 326 -20.20 28.82 -41.49
C ASN A 326 -19.40 29.71 -40.53
N LEU A 327 -18.08 29.74 -40.70
CA LEU A 327 -17.17 30.52 -39.86
C LEU A 327 -16.87 31.92 -40.41
N LYS A 328 -17.38 32.29 -41.59
CA LYS A 328 -17.10 33.59 -42.21
C LYS A 328 -17.50 34.74 -41.29
N ASN A 329 -16.52 35.59 -40.94
CA ASN A 329 -16.66 36.73 -40.02
C ASN A 329 -17.08 36.35 -38.58
N LYS A 330 -16.97 35.08 -38.19
CA LYS A 330 -17.28 34.61 -36.83
C LYS A 330 -16.11 34.83 -35.89
N ILE A 331 -16.39 35.33 -34.68
CA ILE A 331 -15.35 35.57 -33.69
C ILE A 331 -15.10 34.28 -32.90
N VAL A 332 -13.88 33.78 -32.97
CA VAL A 332 -13.44 32.57 -32.26
C VAL A 332 -12.40 32.95 -31.22
N PHE A 333 -12.72 32.72 -29.94
CA PHE A 333 -11.81 32.95 -28.83
C PHE A 333 -11.07 31.68 -28.44
N ILE A 334 -9.73 31.74 -28.40
CA ILE A 334 -8.87 30.60 -28.06
C ILE A 334 -7.97 31.00 -26.89
N PRO A 335 -8.46 30.84 -25.64
CA PRO A 335 -7.57 30.89 -24.48
C PRO A 335 -6.62 29.70 -24.52
N ARG A 336 -5.32 29.93 -24.29
CA ARG A 336 -4.29 28.89 -24.47
C ARG A 336 -3.04 29.14 -23.63
N SER A 337 -2.07 28.22 -23.71
CA SER A 337 -0.72 28.46 -23.19
C SER A 337 0.01 29.54 -23.98
N ALA A 338 0.97 30.22 -23.34
CA ALA A 338 1.83 31.21 -24.01
C ALA A 338 2.62 30.65 -25.22
N ILE A 339 2.91 29.34 -25.25
CA ILE A 339 3.72 28.67 -26.29
C ILE A 339 2.83 27.85 -27.25
N GLY A 340 1.53 28.17 -27.33
CA GLY A 340 0.63 27.35 -28.12
C GLY A 340 0.92 27.39 -29.63
N ARG A 341 0.90 26.22 -30.29
CA ARG A 341 1.16 26.07 -31.73
C ARG A 341 0.22 26.85 -32.64
N ALA A 342 0.73 27.37 -33.76
CA ALA A 342 -0.01 28.24 -34.66
C ALA A 342 -0.98 27.51 -35.62
N GLU A 343 -0.96 26.17 -35.70
CA GLU A 343 -1.74 25.43 -36.70
C GLU A 343 -3.26 25.62 -36.51
N LEU A 344 -3.75 25.54 -35.27
CA LEU A 344 -5.19 25.68 -34.98
C LEU A 344 -5.73 27.10 -35.31
N PRO A 345 -5.12 28.21 -34.84
CA PRO A 345 -5.53 29.54 -35.26
C PRO A 345 -5.54 29.70 -36.78
N LYS A 346 -4.44 29.35 -37.47
CA LYS A 346 -4.31 29.49 -38.93
C LYS A 346 -5.38 28.71 -39.69
N GLY A 347 -5.59 27.44 -39.32
CA GLY A 347 -6.60 26.60 -39.99
C GLY A 347 -8.04 27.12 -39.83
N LEU A 348 -8.35 27.84 -38.74
CA LEU A 348 -9.65 28.47 -38.57
C LEU A 348 -9.76 29.84 -39.29
N GLU A 349 -8.66 30.59 -39.39
CA GLU A 349 -8.57 31.81 -40.22
C GLU A 349 -8.81 31.50 -41.70
N GLU A 350 -8.26 30.39 -42.20
CA GLU A 350 -8.49 29.91 -43.58
C GLU A 350 -9.97 29.58 -43.87
N LEU A 351 -10.74 29.23 -42.84
CA LEU A 351 -12.19 29.02 -42.93
C LEU A 351 -12.99 30.35 -42.80
N GLY A 352 -12.30 31.48 -42.69
CA GLY A 352 -12.89 32.82 -42.63
C GLY A 352 -13.24 33.33 -41.23
N ALA A 353 -12.77 32.67 -40.18
CA ALA A 353 -12.98 33.10 -38.80
C ALA A 353 -12.06 34.26 -38.40
N ILE A 354 -12.53 35.10 -37.48
CA ILE A 354 -11.73 36.14 -36.81
C ILE A 354 -11.22 35.56 -35.49
N ILE A 355 -9.93 35.28 -35.40
CA ILE A 355 -9.36 34.61 -34.23
C ILE A 355 -8.88 35.63 -33.20
N LYS A 356 -9.32 35.42 -31.95
CA LYS A 356 -8.76 36.07 -30.77
C LYS A 356 -8.00 35.01 -29.95
N THR A 357 -6.67 35.04 -29.96
CA THR A 357 -5.87 34.15 -29.10
C THR A 357 -5.27 34.90 -27.93
N VAL A 358 -5.38 34.35 -26.72
CA VAL A 358 -4.81 34.97 -25.51
C VAL A 358 -4.14 33.92 -24.63
N PRO A 359 -2.93 34.19 -24.12
CA PRO A 359 -2.30 33.34 -23.10
C PRO A 359 -3.05 33.46 -21.77
N VAL A 360 -3.49 32.33 -21.22
CA VAL A 360 -4.14 32.25 -19.89
C VAL A 360 -3.34 31.45 -18.88
N TYR A 361 -2.21 30.88 -19.29
CA TYR A 361 -1.20 30.32 -18.39
C TYR A 361 0.16 30.24 -19.08
N ASN A 362 1.18 30.09 -18.25
CA ASN A 362 2.52 29.73 -18.67
C ASN A 362 2.97 28.45 -17.96
N VAL A 363 4.01 27.81 -18.50
CA VAL A 363 4.65 26.65 -17.88
C VAL A 363 6.03 27.09 -17.44
N SER A 364 6.32 26.98 -16.15
CA SER A 364 7.63 27.33 -15.59
C SER A 364 8.24 26.17 -14.84
N LEU A 365 9.51 26.30 -14.45
CA LEU A 365 10.07 25.49 -13.38
C LEU A 365 9.25 25.72 -12.10
N PRO A 366 9.06 24.69 -11.27
CA PRO A 366 8.33 24.82 -10.02
C PRO A 366 9.10 25.67 -9.03
N ARG A 367 8.36 26.47 -8.26
CA ARG A 367 8.92 27.24 -7.15
C ARG A 367 9.50 26.30 -6.10
N LYS A 368 10.52 26.77 -5.36
CA LYS A 368 11.21 25.98 -4.31
C LYS A 368 10.23 25.37 -3.30
N SER A 369 9.21 26.12 -2.89
CA SER A 369 8.17 25.68 -1.95
C SER A 369 7.35 24.48 -2.46
N VAL A 370 7.21 24.30 -3.78
CA VAL A 370 6.44 23.19 -4.38
C VAL A 370 7.23 21.88 -4.34
N ILE A 371 8.56 21.95 -4.39
CA ILE A 371 9.45 20.78 -4.48
C ILE A 371 10.21 20.48 -3.18
N GLU A 372 10.08 21.31 -2.16
CA GLU A 372 10.85 21.19 -0.91
C GLU A 372 10.63 19.84 -0.22
N GLU A 373 9.39 19.38 -0.13
CA GLU A 373 9.06 18.07 0.41
C GLU A 373 9.57 16.93 -0.47
N SER A 374 9.35 17.02 -1.79
CA SER A 374 9.84 16.04 -2.76
C SER A 374 11.37 15.88 -2.69
N LEU A 375 12.10 16.98 -2.51
CA LEU A 375 13.56 16.98 -2.34
C LEU A 375 13.98 16.29 -1.05
N LYS A 376 13.26 16.51 0.05
CA LYS A 376 13.51 15.82 1.33
C LYS A 376 13.30 14.32 1.17
N GLN A 377 12.14 13.90 0.65
CA GLN A 377 11.81 12.49 0.42
C GLN A 377 12.81 11.79 -0.50
N LEU A 378 13.28 12.49 -1.54
CA LEU A 378 14.26 11.95 -2.49
C LEU A 378 15.64 11.75 -1.82
N LYS A 379 16.07 12.66 -0.94
CA LYS A 379 17.35 12.55 -0.22
C LYS A 379 17.34 11.45 0.85
N GLU A 380 16.21 11.26 1.51
CA GLU A 380 16.02 10.26 2.57
C GLU A 380 15.78 8.86 2.01
N SER A 381 15.85 8.67 0.69
CA SER A 381 15.57 7.38 0.09
C SER A 381 16.47 7.03 -1.08
N LYS A 382 16.42 5.74 -1.44
CA LYS A 382 17.11 5.18 -2.60
C LYS A 382 16.07 4.80 -3.66
N PRO A 383 15.87 5.62 -4.71
CA PRO A 383 14.98 5.28 -5.81
C PRO A 383 15.44 4.04 -6.57
N ASP A 384 14.49 3.18 -6.91
CA ASP A 384 14.72 2.04 -7.82
C ASP A 384 14.55 2.49 -9.27
N VAL A 385 13.62 3.41 -9.53
CA VAL A 385 13.33 3.90 -10.88
C VAL A 385 12.89 5.36 -10.93
N TYR A 386 13.37 6.08 -11.94
CA TYR A 386 12.89 7.41 -12.32
C TYR A 386 12.01 7.34 -13.56
N VAL A 387 10.84 7.96 -13.50
CA VAL A 387 9.85 7.98 -14.58
C VAL A 387 9.74 9.40 -15.16
N PHE A 388 10.06 9.51 -16.45
CA PHE A 388 9.95 10.74 -17.22
C PHE A 388 8.86 10.62 -18.29
N THR A 389 7.95 11.60 -18.34
CA THR A 389 6.81 11.60 -19.27
C THR A 389 6.97 12.53 -20.46
N SER A 390 8.01 13.36 -20.48
CA SER A 390 8.37 14.18 -21.63
C SER A 390 9.85 14.54 -21.60
N PRO A 391 10.45 14.96 -22.73
CA PRO A 391 11.80 15.53 -22.75
C PRO A 391 11.96 16.68 -21.75
N SER A 392 10.97 17.56 -21.65
CA SER A 392 11.01 18.71 -20.73
C SER A 392 11.03 18.30 -19.26
N THR A 393 10.29 17.25 -18.87
CA THR A 393 10.32 16.77 -17.48
C THR A 393 11.71 16.26 -17.07
N PHE A 394 12.43 15.64 -18.01
CA PHE A 394 13.80 15.16 -17.78
C PHE A 394 14.80 16.31 -17.69
N GLU A 395 14.80 17.21 -18.66
CA GLU A 395 15.73 18.35 -18.67
C GLU A 395 15.51 19.30 -17.48
N ASN A 396 14.24 19.51 -17.09
CA ASN A 396 13.91 20.29 -15.91
C ASN A 396 14.34 19.59 -14.62
N PHE A 397 14.20 18.26 -14.53
CA PHE A 397 14.72 17.50 -13.39
C PHE A 397 16.23 17.72 -13.22
N LEU A 398 17.00 17.60 -14.31
CA LEU A 398 18.45 17.84 -14.29
C LEU A 398 18.77 19.27 -13.83
N THR A 399 18.02 20.26 -14.33
CA THR A 399 18.19 21.67 -13.97
C THR A 399 17.89 21.92 -12.48
N ILE A 400 16.77 21.41 -11.98
CA ILE A 400 16.34 21.56 -10.57
C ILE A 400 17.34 20.90 -9.63
N MET A 401 17.78 19.69 -9.97
CA MET A 401 18.73 18.91 -9.17
C MET A 401 20.18 19.35 -9.37
N LYS A 402 20.46 20.26 -10.31
CA LYS A 402 21.80 20.73 -10.69
C LYS A 402 22.73 19.56 -11.05
N ILE A 403 22.25 18.68 -11.92
CA ILE A 403 22.98 17.47 -12.35
C ILE A 403 23.76 17.77 -13.63
N ASP A 404 25.07 17.94 -13.50
CA ASP A 404 25.96 18.19 -14.65
C ASP A 404 26.31 16.91 -15.43
N ASN A 405 26.36 15.76 -14.74
CA ASN A 405 26.65 14.45 -15.35
C ASN A 405 25.49 13.45 -15.12
N PRO A 406 24.45 13.48 -15.98
CA PRO A 406 23.29 12.59 -15.86
C PRO A 406 23.66 11.10 -15.88
N ALA A 407 24.62 10.70 -16.71
CA ALA A 407 25.06 9.30 -16.82
C ALA A 407 25.60 8.75 -15.49
N ASN A 408 26.33 9.58 -14.74
CA ASN A 408 26.81 9.20 -13.41
C ASN A 408 25.69 9.21 -12.36
N TYR A 409 24.80 10.20 -12.40
CA TYR A 409 23.69 10.31 -11.44
C TYR A 409 22.74 9.11 -11.48
N PHE A 410 22.38 8.65 -12.68
CA PHE A 410 21.48 7.49 -12.86
C PHE A 410 22.22 6.14 -12.89
N LYS A 411 23.51 6.10 -12.54
CA LYS A 411 24.28 4.85 -12.55
C LYS A 411 23.73 3.89 -11.50
N GLY A 412 23.30 2.71 -11.94
CA GLY A 412 22.75 1.67 -11.06
C GLY A 412 21.30 1.90 -10.63
N VAL A 413 20.60 2.86 -11.24
CA VAL A 413 19.17 3.09 -11.05
C VAL A 413 18.46 2.95 -12.40
N ASP A 414 17.27 2.38 -12.41
CA ASP A 414 16.51 2.23 -13.64
C ASP A 414 15.88 3.57 -14.07
N VAL A 415 15.84 3.82 -15.38
CA VAL A 415 15.20 5.01 -15.95
C VAL A 415 14.12 4.58 -16.94
N ALA A 416 12.94 5.15 -16.78
CA ALA A 416 11.75 4.83 -17.52
C ALA A 416 11.26 6.04 -18.31
N ALA A 417 10.99 5.83 -19.60
CA ALA A 417 10.44 6.84 -20.49
C ALA A 417 9.04 6.43 -20.94
N ILE A 418 8.10 7.37 -20.95
CA ILE A 418 6.72 7.09 -21.41
C ILE A 418 6.65 6.72 -22.89
N GLY A 419 7.60 7.18 -23.70
CA GLY A 419 7.58 7.03 -25.16
C GLY A 419 8.89 7.44 -25.84
N PRO A 420 8.96 7.30 -27.19
CA PRO A 420 10.21 7.34 -27.95
C PRO A 420 10.90 8.71 -27.96
N THR A 421 10.14 9.81 -27.97
CA THR A 421 10.71 11.17 -27.94
C THR A 421 11.40 11.45 -26.61
N THR A 422 10.77 11.08 -25.50
CA THR A 422 11.37 11.17 -24.15
C THR A 422 12.59 10.26 -24.03
N LYS A 423 12.50 9.03 -24.55
CA LYS A 423 13.63 8.09 -24.57
C LYS A 423 14.84 8.69 -25.28
N SER A 424 14.65 9.24 -26.47
CA SER A 424 15.72 9.86 -27.26
C SER A 424 16.38 11.04 -26.52
N ALA A 425 15.60 11.89 -25.86
CA ALA A 425 16.13 13.00 -25.06
C ALA A 425 17.01 12.51 -23.90
N ILE A 426 16.58 11.44 -23.21
CA ILE A 426 17.33 10.84 -22.10
C ILE A 426 18.65 10.21 -22.61
N GLU A 427 18.58 9.44 -23.69
CA GLU A 427 19.74 8.75 -24.27
C GLU A 427 20.76 9.72 -24.87
N THR A 428 20.33 10.88 -25.36
CA THR A 428 21.23 11.98 -25.82
C THR A 428 22.12 12.48 -24.68
N ARG A 429 21.64 12.44 -23.43
CA ARG A 429 22.42 12.73 -22.22
C ARG A 429 23.24 11.53 -21.71
N LYS A 430 23.39 10.48 -22.53
CA LYS A 430 24.11 9.23 -22.22
C LYS A 430 23.51 8.44 -21.05
N VAL A 431 22.22 8.62 -20.78
CA VAL A 431 21.49 7.86 -19.76
C VAL A 431 20.75 6.71 -20.45
N LYS A 432 20.92 5.48 -19.97
CA LYS A 432 20.23 4.32 -20.51
C LYS A 432 18.77 4.30 -20.05
N VAL A 433 17.83 4.18 -20.98
CA VAL A 433 16.42 3.93 -20.66
C VAL A 433 16.18 2.42 -20.57
N SER A 434 15.91 1.93 -19.37
CA SER A 434 15.62 0.52 -19.09
C SER A 434 14.19 0.13 -19.46
N ILE A 435 13.24 1.06 -19.34
CA ILE A 435 11.80 0.77 -19.40
C ILE A 435 11.12 1.77 -20.35
N MET A 436 10.43 1.25 -21.37
CA MET A 436 9.54 2.03 -22.23
C MET A 436 8.38 1.14 -22.70
N PRO A 437 7.12 1.57 -22.51
CA PRO A 437 5.96 0.77 -22.87
C PRO A 437 5.68 0.84 -24.38
N SER A 438 4.91 -0.11 -24.89
CA SER A 438 4.34 -0.06 -26.24
C SER A 438 3.14 0.89 -26.31
N GLU A 439 2.34 0.94 -25.24
CA GLU A 439 1.26 1.90 -25.06
C GLU A 439 1.77 3.10 -24.24
N TYR A 440 1.79 4.30 -24.83
CA TYR A 440 2.40 5.50 -24.22
C TYR A 440 1.49 6.16 -23.16
N THR A 441 1.01 5.36 -22.22
CA THR A 441 0.16 5.75 -21.09
C THR A 441 0.81 5.34 -19.76
N ILE A 442 0.38 5.95 -18.65
CA ILE A 442 0.90 5.57 -17.32
C ILE A 442 0.60 4.10 -17.01
N LYS A 443 -0.59 3.62 -17.40
CA LYS A 443 -0.97 2.22 -17.27
C LYS A 443 -0.05 1.30 -18.10
N GLY A 444 0.19 1.65 -19.37
CA GLY A 444 1.14 0.92 -20.20
C GLY A 444 2.54 0.88 -19.59
N LEU A 445 3.00 1.99 -19.02
CA LEU A 445 4.28 2.08 -18.32
C LEU A 445 4.34 1.19 -17.07
N ALA A 446 3.27 1.19 -16.25
CA ALA A 446 3.17 0.35 -15.07
C ALA A 446 3.25 -1.14 -15.44
N ASN A 447 2.49 -1.58 -16.45
CA ASN A 447 2.54 -2.96 -16.96
C ASN A 447 3.94 -3.33 -17.43
N LYS A 448 4.58 -2.45 -18.22
CA LYS A 448 5.94 -2.72 -18.71
C LYS A 448 6.97 -2.82 -17.58
N MET A 449 6.78 -2.04 -16.51
CA MET A 449 7.64 -2.08 -15.32
C MET A 449 7.47 -3.38 -14.53
N ILE A 450 6.24 -3.90 -14.42
CA ILE A 450 5.96 -5.21 -13.82
C ILE A 450 6.73 -6.31 -14.58
N ASP A 451 6.57 -6.35 -15.91
CA ASP A 451 7.26 -7.35 -16.75
C ASP A 451 8.78 -7.26 -16.60
N TYR A 452 9.30 -6.03 -16.56
CA TYR A 452 10.72 -5.77 -16.40
C TYR A 452 11.27 -6.34 -15.08
N TYR A 453 10.63 -6.05 -13.94
CA TYR A 453 11.13 -6.54 -12.64
C TYR A 453 10.93 -8.04 -12.47
N ARG A 454 9.82 -8.61 -12.97
CA ARG A 454 9.63 -10.07 -13.02
C ARG A 454 10.71 -10.78 -13.83
N SER A 455 11.20 -10.16 -14.91
CA SER A 455 12.27 -10.74 -15.72
C SER A 455 13.66 -10.71 -15.06
N LYS A 456 13.87 -9.86 -14.04
CA LYS A 456 15.13 -9.78 -13.27
C LYS A 456 15.17 -10.76 -12.10
N GLU A 457 14.01 -11.23 -11.65
CA GLU A 457 13.87 -12.16 -10.51
C GLU A 457 13.95 -13.63 -10.94
N LYS A 458 13.87 -13.91 -12.25
CA LYS A 458 14.16 -15.21 -12.88
C LYS A 458 15.63 -15.29 -13.26
#